data_AF-A0A3N5GZJ8-F1
#
_entry.id   AF-A0A3N5GZJ8-F1
#
_cell.length_a   1.000
_cell.length_b   1.000
_cell.length_c   1.000
_cell.angle_alpha   90.00
_cell.angle_beta   90.00
_cell.angle_gamma   90.00
#
_symmetry.space_group_name_H-M   'P 1'
#
loop_
_entity.id
_entity.type
_entity.pdbx_description
1 polymer ?
#
loop_
_entity_poly.entity_id
_entity_poly.type
_entity_poly.pdbx_seq_one_letter_code
_entity_poly.pdbx_strand_id
1 'polypeptide(L)' 'MRTRRLVGLLLVLIGGAARAQGIESNFKPYIVGGRAAGMGGAFTALADDGSGAYHNPGGLAFTR' A
#
# COMPACT_ATOMS: atom_id res chain seq x y z
N MET A 1 -20.20 -24.33 22.08
CA MET A 1 -18.87 -24.73 21.54
C MET A 1 -18.82 -24.79 20.01
N ARG A 2 -19.84 -25.31 19.31
CA ARG A 2 -19.91 -25.32 17.82
C ARG A 2 -19.79 -23.93 17.17
N THR A 3 -20.48 -22.93 17.71
CA THR A 3 -20.49 -21.56 17.15
C THR A 3 -19.11 -20.88 17.20
N ARG A 4 -18.35 -21.08 18.28
CA ARG A 4 -16.97 -20.56 18.41
C ARG A 4 -16.02 -21.19 17.38
N ARG A 5 -16.19 -22.47 17.09
CA ARG A 5 -15.40 -23.17 16.05
C ARG A 5 -15.74 -22.69 14.64
N LEU A 6 -17.02 -22.41 14.38
CA LEU A 6 -17.46 -21.84 13.10
C LEU A 6 -16.94 -20.42 12.89
N VAL A 7 -16.99 -19.57 13.92
CA VAL A 7 -16.41 -18.22 13.86
C VAL A 7 -14.91 -18.27 13.64
N GLY A 8 -14.20 -19.16 14.35
CA GLY A 8 -12.76 -19.36 14.13
C GLY A 8 -12.44 -19.81 12.70
N LEU A 9 -13.20 -20.76 12.15
CA LEU A 9 -13.04 -21.23 10.77
C LEU A 9 -13.31 -20.10 9.76
N LEU A 10 -14.35 -19.31 9.99
CA LEU A 10 -14.70 -18.18 9.12
C LEU A 10 -13.59 -17.12 9.11
N LEU A 11 -13.01 -16.80 10.28
CA LEU A 11 -11.88 -15.86 10.39
C LEU A 11 -10.63 -16.36 9.64
N VAL A 12 -10.36 -17.67 9.68
CA VAL A 12 -9.25 -18.28 8.90
C VAL A 12 -9.51 -18.22 7.40
N LEU A 13 -10.75 -18.48 6.96
CA LEU A 13 -11.11 -18.43 5.54
C LEU A 13 -11.06 -17.00 4.97
N ILE A 14 -11.38 -15.98 5.77
CA ILE A 14 -11.32 -14.57 5.36
C ILE A 14 -9.86 -14.05 5.42
N GLY A 15 -9.06 -14.48 6.39
CA GLY A 15 -7.66 -14.05 6.54
C GLY A 15 -6.68 -14.63 5.50
N GLY A 16 -7.05 -15.72 4.81
CA GLY A 16 -6.19 -16.39 3.82
C GLY A 16 -6.00 -15.65 2.49
N ALA A 17 -6.57 -14.46 2.32
CA ALA A 17 -6.50 -13.69 1.07
C ALA A 17 -5.26 -12.78 0.93
N ALA A 18 -4.27 -12.90 1.81
CA ALA A 18 -2.99 -12.20 1.65
C ALA A 18 -2.21 -12.79 0.46
N ARG A 19 -2.52 -12.31 -0.75
CA ARG A 19 -1.79 -12.63 -1.98
C ARG A 19 -0.61 -11.68 -2.07
N ALA A 20 0.61 -12.23 -2.12
CA ALA A 20 1.78 -11.48 -2.56
C ALA A 20 1.62 -11.22 -4.08
N GLN A 21 0.90 -10.16 -4.44
CA GLN A 21 0.83 -9.70 -5.82
C GLN A 21 2.18 -9.07 -6.16
N GLY A 22 3.00 -9.78 -6.93
CA GLY A 22 4.21 -9.18 -7.50
C GLY A 22 3.79 -8.02 -8.40
N ILE A 23 4.37 -6.83 -8.18
CA ILE A 23 4.16 -5.69 -9.07
C ILE A 23 5.15 -5.85 -10.23
N GLU A 24 4.89 -6.79 -11.12
CA GLU A 24 5.78 -7.11 -12.26
C GLU A 24 5.95 -5.94 -13.24
N SER A 25 4.99 -5.01 -13.27
CA SER A 25 5.06 -3.79 -14.09
C SER A 25 5.84 -2.64 -13.44
N ASN A 26 6.27 -2.76 -12.18
CA ASN A 26 7.04 -1.71 -11.53
C ASN A 26 8.51 -1.78 -11.96
N PHE A 27 9.01 -0.71 -12.59
CA PHE A 27 10.43 -0.60 -12.93
C PHE A 27 11.33 -0.60 -11.69
N LYS A 28 10.80 -0.14 -10.54
CA LYS A 28 11.52 -0.10 -9.26
C LYS A 28 10.76 -0.92 -8.22
N PRO A 29 11.38 -1.95 -7.62
CA PRO A 29 10.73 -2.77 -6.59
C PRO A 29 10.69 -2.11 -5.21
N TYR A 30 10.94 -0.80 -5.12
CA TYR A 30 11.03 -0.05 -3.87
C TYR A 30 10.21 1.25 -3.94
N ILE A 31 9.79 1.72 -2.77
CA ILE A 31 9.11 3.01 -2.62
C ILE A 31 10.13 4.13 -2.85
N VAL A 32 9.87 4.99 -3.83
CA VAL A 32 10.73 6.13 -4.13
C VAL A 32 10.39 7.28 -3.17
N GLY A 33 11.40 7.82 -2.48
CA GLY A 33 11.24 8.95 -1.53
C GLY A 33 11.21 8.51 -0.07
N GLY A 34 11.98 9.22 0.78
CA GLY A 34 12.11 8.89 2.20
C GLY A 34 10.81 9.06 2.99
N ARG A 35 10.06 10.13 2.69
CA ARG A 35 8.74 10.38 3.30
C ARG A 35 7.74 9.31 2.88
N ALA A 36 7.68 9.00 1.59
CA ALA A 36 6.81 7.95 1.07
C ALA A 36 7.14 6.57 1.66
N ALA A 37 8.42 6.24 1.80
CA ALA A 37 8.87 5.01 2.43
C ALA A 37 8.50 4.95 3.91
N GLY A 38 8.69 6.07 4.64
CA GLY A 38 8.28 6.19 6.05
C GLY A 38 6.76 6.03 6.27
N MET A 39 5.95 6.35 5.26
CA MET A 39 4.50 6.12 5.27
C MET A 39 4.09 4.71 4.78
N GLY A 40 5.05 3.80 4.54
CA GLY A 40 4.75 2.47 4.01
C GLY A 40 4.16 2.49 2.59
N GLY A 41 4.43 3.54 1.81
CA GLY A 41 3.91 3.73 0.46
C GLY A 41 2.58 4.49 0.40
N ALA A 42 2.00 4.88 1.54
CA ALA A 42 0.73 5.61 1.60
C ALA A 42 0.86 7.12 1.33
N PHE A 43 1.61 7.52 0.29
CA PHE A 43 1.95 8.93 0.03
C PHE A 43 1.12 9.61 -1.06
N THR A 44 0.30 8.87 -1.80
CA THR A 44 -0.45 9.34 -2.99
C THR A 44 -1.27 10.61 -2.77
N ALA A 45 -1.93 10.73 -1.61
CA ALA A 45 -2.79 11.87 -1.29
C ALA A 45 -2.01 13.15 -0.97
N LEU A 46 -0.76 13.00 -0.53
CA LEU A 46 0.09 14.11 -0.15
C LEU A 46 0.99 14.51 -1.33
N ALA A 47 1.83 13.59 -1.80
CA ALA A 47 2.69 13.73 -2.99
C ALA A 47 3.36 15.12 -3.11
N ASP A 48 3.77 15.67 -1.98
CA ASP A 48 4.13 17.08 -1.81
C ASP A 48 5.65 17.33 -1.78
N ASP A 49 6.45 16.39 -2.27
CA ASP A 49 7.91 16.52 -2.35
C ASP A 49 8.44 16.07 -3.72
N GLY A 50 9.77 16.13 -3.91
CA GLY A 50 10.40 15.74 -5.18
C GLY A 50 10.17 14.29 -5.61
N SER A 51 9.74 13.41 -4.70
CA SER A 51 9.35 12.03 -5.03
C SER A 51 7.91 11.92 -5.53
N GLY A 52 7.09 12.97 -5.39
CA GLY A 52 5.68 13.03 -5.77
C GLY A 52 5.41 12.59 -7.21
N ALA A 53 6.35 12.77 -8.14
CA ALA A 53 6.25 12.29 -9.52
C ALA A 53 5.97 10.78 -9.64
N TYR A 54 6.45 9.97 -8.69
CA TYR A 54 6.26 8.52 -8.68
C TYR A 54 4.94 8.09 -8.05
N HIS A 55 4.26 8.98 -7.32
CA HIS A 55 3.07 8.65 -6.52
C HIS A 55 1.82 9.33 -7.05
N ASN A 56 1.91 10.62 -7.36
CA ASN A 56 0.83 11.44 -7.95
C ASN A 56 1.45 12.68 -8.61
N PRO A 57 1.70 12.65 -9.94
CA PRO A 57 2.23 13.80 -10.68
C PRO A 57 1.40 15.07 -10.56
N GLY A 58 0.07 14.96 -10.37
CA GLY A 58 -0.81 16.12 -10.18
C GLY A 58 -0.57 16.84 -8.84
N GLY A 59 -0.08 16.14 -7.82
CA GLY A 59 0.28 16.73 -6.52
C GLY A 59 1.45 17.72 -6.62
N LEU A 60 2.35 17.52 -7.58
CA LEU A 60 3.49 18.41 -7.84
C LEU A 60 3.06 19.81 -8.27
N ALA A 61 1.84 19.99 -8.78
CA ALA A 61 1.33 21.33 -9.08
C ALA A 61 1.07 22.16 -7.80
N PHE A 62 1.02 21.51 -6.63
CA PHE A 62 0.70 22.12 -5.33
C PHE A 62 1.86 22.06 -4.33
N THR A 63 3.02 21.52 -4.74
CA THR A 63 4.24 21.56 -3.93
C THR A 63 4.72 22.98 -3.75
N ARG A 64 5.03 23.36 -2.51
CA ARG A 64 5.51 24.69 -2.14
C ARG A 64 7.03 24.79 -2.21
#